data_AF-A0A949AGP7-F1
#
_entry.id   AF-A0A949AGP7-F1
#
_cell.length_a   1.000
_cell.length_b   1.000
_cell.length_c   1.000
_cell.angle_alpha   90.00
_cell.angle_beta   90.00
_cell.angle_gamma   90.00
#
_symmetry.space_group_name_H-M   'P 1'
#
loop_
_entity.id
_entity.type
_entity.pdbx_description
1 polymer ?
#
loop_
_entity_poly.entity_id
_entity_poly.type
_entity_poly.pdbx_seq_one_letter_code
_entity_poly.pdbx_strand_id
1 'polypeptide(L)'
;MIANNSYLIMAGIFLLVGIYSYQGSILITAVILFWSSIVFSFFWLLHFLKVNRSKDHASLFARDSFLKQCVFGVVFLPFYAFRYLALLLQSFSNEEPISQVTDKIFIGQQLLWFHKKVFISKKIEAVLDVTIENREPCFIASDKTIQYLRMPILDKTSPSKEQLENGASWGLEQVSQGRNLFVHCSAGHERSATLVAAILLKAGDCNTLSEVVEKIRGVRPKTRFVGNQQEILEKWFKG
;
A
#
# COMPACT_ATOMS: atom_id res chain seq x y z
N MET A 1 16.87 11.43 0.25
CA MET A 1 15.92 10.37 0.63
C MET A 1 15.72 10.42 2.14
N ILE A 2 14.58 10.88 2.61
CA ILE A 2 14.29 10.94 4.05
C ILE A 2 13.74 9.56 4.44
N ALA A 3 14.48 8.80 5.25
CA ALA A 3 13.95 7.59 5.86
C ALA A 3 12.65 7.94 6.60
N ASN A 4 11.64 7.07 6.53
CA ASN A 4 10.36 7.34 7.17
C ASN A 4 10.51 7.30 8.71
N ASN A 5 10.91 8.42 9.31
CA ASN A 5 11.15 8.55 10.75
C ASN A 5 9.89 8.41 11.59
N SER A 6 8.70 8.37 10.98
CA SER A 6 7.45 8.14 11.72
C SER A 6 7.46 6.83 12.50
N TYR A 7 8.06 5.76 11.96
CA TYR A 7 8.17 4.49 12.69
C TYR A 7 9.14 4.59 13.88
N LEU A 8 10.24 5.31 13.74
CA LEU A 8 11.19 5.55 14.84
C LEU A 8 10.58 6.43 15.94
N ILE A 9 9.86 7.49 15.56
CA ILE A 9 9.15 8.37 16.50
C ILE A 9 8.11 7.56 17.26
N MET A 10 7.32 6.75 16.57
CA MET A 10 6.30 5.91 17.21
C MET A 10 6.92 4.87 18.15
N ALA A 11 8.05 4.26 17.75
CA ALA A 11 8.79 3.36 18.62
C ALA A 11 9.28 4.08 19.90
N GLY A 12 9.82 5.29 19.76
CA GLY A 12 10.23 6.11 20.91
C GLY A 12 9.08 6.48 21.84
N ILE A 13 7.91 6.83 21.30
CA ILE A 13 6.70 7.10 22.10
C ILE A 13 6.28 5.86 22.88
N PHE A 14 6.17 4.70 22.22
CA PHE A 14 5.81 3.45 22.90
C PHE A 14 6.83 3.06 23.97
N LEU A 15 8.13 3.28 23.74
CA LEU A 15 9.17 3.04 24.72
C LEU A 15 8.99 3.93 25.97
N LEU A 16 8.82 5.23 25.78
CA LEU A 16 8.67 6.19 26.89
C LEU A 16 7.40 5.94 27.70
N VAL A 17 6.27 5.74 27.03
CA VAL A 17 4.99 5.43 27.70
C VAL A 17 5.06 4.05 28.37
N GLY A 18 5.80 3.11 27.80
CA GLY A 18 6.07 1.79 28.40
C GLY A 18 6.86 1.91 29.70
N ILE A 19 7.91 2.72 29.74
CA ILE A 19 8.70 3.01 30.96
C ILE A 19 7.80 3.63 32.03
N TYR A 20 6.99 4.63 31.67
CA TYR A 20 6.07 5.28 32.61
C TYR A 20 5.03 4.29 33.16
N SER A 21 4.45 3.45 32.30
CA SER A 21 3.46 2.42 32.70
C SER A 21 4.07 1.36 33.61
N TYR A 22 5.33 0.99 33.38
CA TYR A 22 6.07 0.05 34.23
C TYR A 22 6.31 0.63 35.62
N GLN A 23 6.72 1.91 35.70
CA GLN A 23 6.88 2.62 36.98
C GLN A 23 5.55 2.74 37.75
N GLY A 24 4.43 2.92 37.04
CA GLY A 24 3.08 2.91 37.60
C GLY A 24 2.53 1.53 37.96
N SER A 25 3.32 0.46 37.89
CA SER A 25 2.92 -0.93 38.16
C SER A 25 1.83 -1.50 37.24
N ILE A 26 1.62 -0.92 36.06
CA ILE A 26 0.67 -1.42 35.04
C ILE A 26 1.42 -2.37 34.08
N LEU A 27 1.83 -3.53 34.59
CA LEU A 27 2.79 -4.43 33.92
C LEU A 27 2.31 -4.90 32.53
N ILE A 28 1.04 -5.29 32.39
CA ILE A 28 0.50 -5.79 31.12
C ILE A 28 0.59 -4.72 30.03
N THR A 29 0.20 -3.48 30.35
CA THR A 29 0.30 -2.34 29.42
C THR A 29 1.74 -2.05 29.06
N ALA A 30 2.66 -2.07 30.02
CA ALA A 30 4.08 -1.89 29.77
C ALA A 30 4.65 -2.95 28.79
N VAL A 31 4.28 -4.22 28.97
CA VAL A 31 4.70 -5.32 28.06
C VAL A 31 4.21 -5.09 26.64
N ILE A 32 2.92 -4.72 26.45
CA ILE A 32 2.36 -4.44 25.13
C ILE A 32 3.06 -3.25 24.47
N LEU A 33 3.38 -2.21 25.24
CA LEU A 33 4.06 -1.02 24.73
C LEU A 33 5.52 -1.30 24.35
N PHE A 34 6.27 -2.06 25.15
CA PHE A 34 7.63 -2.48 24.79
C PHE A 34 7.64 -3.37 23.54
N TRP A 35 6.70 -4.30 23.46
CA TRP A 35 6.53 -5.12 22.26
C TRP A 35 6.25 -4.26 21.02
N SER A 36 5.36 -3.27 21.13
CA SER A 36 5.07 -2.31 20.07
C SER A 36 6.31 -1.52 19.67
N SER A 37 7.11 -1.04 20.63
CA SER A 37 8.37 -0.32 20.37
C SER A 37 9.36 -1.16 19.56
N ILE A 38 9.56 -2.43 19.94
CA ILE A 38 10.47 -3.35 19.22
C ILE A 38 9.99 -3.55 17.79
N VAL A 39 8.70 -3.81 17.59
CA VAL A 39 8.10 -4.03 16.28
C VAL A 39 8.27 -2.81 15.37
N PHE A 40 7.99 -1.60 15.87
CA PHE A 40 8.12 -0.38 15.08
C PHE A 40 9.59 -0.03 14.78
N SER A 41 10.50 -0.31 15.71
CA SER A 41 11.96 -0.19 15.49
C SER A 41 12.44 -1.14 14.40
N PHE A 42 11.92 -2.36 14.35
CA PHE A 42 12.19 -3.32 13.28
C PHE A 42 11.71 -2.81 11.91
N PHE A 43 10.48 -2.30 11.81
CA PHE A 43 9.98 -1.72 10.54
C PHE A 43 10.74 -0.46 10.12
N TRP A 44 11.15 0.38 11.06
CA TRP A 44 12.05 1.50 10.77
C TRP A 44 13.40 1.01 10.23
N LEU A 45 14.01 0.01 10.86
CA LEU A 45 15.29 -0.55 10.42
C LEU A 45 15.21 -1.12 9.00
N LEU A 46 14.12 -1.83 8.66
CA LEU A 46 13.90 -2.30 7.29
C LEU A 46 13.80 -1.15 6.30
N HIS A 47 13.11 -0.07 6.65
CA HIS A 47 13.00 1.12 5.81
C HIS A 47 14.37 1.76 5.61
N PHE A 48 15.14 1.92 6.68
CA PHE A 48 16.50 2.45 6.65
C PHE A 48 17.45 1.59 5.79
N LEU A 49 17.40 0.26 5.95
CA LEU A 49 18.22 -0.67 5.18
C LEU A 49 17.82 -0.71 3.71
N LYS A 50 16.52 -0.65 3.38
CA LYS A 50 16.03 -0.64 1.99
C LYS A 50 16.37 0.68 1.27
N VAL A 51 16.33 1.81 1.97
CA VAL A 51 16.83 3.10 1.45
C VAL A 51 18.31 2.98 1.06
N ASN A 52 19.09 2.18 1.79
CA ASN A 52 20.53 2.03 1.57
C ASN A 52 20.91 0.81 0.70
N ARG A 53 20.02 -0.16 0.50
CA ARG A 53 20.26 -1.38 -0.30
C ARG A 53 19.03 -1.72 -1.12
N SER A 54 19.20 -1.73 -2.44
CA SER A 54 18.23 -2.20 -3.43
C SER A 54 18.12 -3.74 -3.42
N LYS A 55 17.70 -4.34 -2.31
CA LYS A 55 17.32 -5.76 -2.27
C LYS A 55 15.85 -5.92 -1.95
N ASP A 56 15.20 -6.78 -2.72
CA ASP A 56 13.79 -7.14 -2.51
C ASP A 56 13.67 -8.01 -1.25
N HIS A 57 13.30 -7.38 -0.14
CA HIS A 57 12.92 -8.06 1.10
C HIS A 57 11.49 -8.62 1.04
N ALA A 58 10.86 -8.64 -0.15
CA ALA A 58 9.51 -9.15 -0.36
C ALA A 58 9.34 -10.60 0.11
N SER A 59 10.38 -11.43 -0.08
CA SER A 59 10.41 -12.81 0.38
C SER A 59 10.42 -12.98 1.90
N LEU A 60 10.93 -12.00 2.66
CA LEU A 60 10.97 -12.06 4.13
C LEU A 60 9.57 -11.90 4.76
N PHE A 61 8.68 -11.18 4.07
CA PHE A 61 7.28 -10.99 4.51
C PHE A 61 6.30 -11.88 3.78
N ALA A 62 6.78 -12.69 2.83
CA ALA A 62 5.97 -13.68 2.14
C ALA A 62 5.40 -14.67 3.17
N ARG A 63 4.08 -14.68 3.29
CA ARG A 63 3.36 -15.55 4.22
C ARG A 63 2.98 -16.87 3.55
N ASP A 64 3.99 -17.54 3.01
CA ASP A 64 3.93 -18.77 2.21
C ASP A 64 3.49 -20.02 3.01
N SER A 65 3.60 -20.02 4.34
CA SER A 65 3.14 -21.13 5.19
C SER A 65 2.19 -20.68 6.29
N PHE A 66 1.28 -21.58 6.70
CA PHE A 66 0.35 -21.35 7.81
C PHE A 66 1.08 -21.00 9.12
N LEU A 67 2.22 -21.64 9.38
CA LEU A 67 3.04 -21.35 10.55
C LEU A 67 3.58 -19.91 10.51
N LYS A 68 4.19 -19.50 9.39
CA LYS A 68 4.65 -18.10 9.21
C LYS A 68 3.49 -17.11 9.32
N GLN A 69 2.30 -17.48 8.84
CA GLN A 69 1.10 -16.66 8.98
C GLN A 69 0.72 -16.42 10.44
N CYS A 70 0.74 -17.46 11.27
CA CYS A 70 0.42 -17.38 12.69
C CYS A 70 1.51 -16.62 13.45
N VAL A 71 2.78 -16.99 13.25
CA VAL A 71 3.92 -16.37 13.93
C VAL A 71 4.00 -14.88 13.60
N PHE A 72 3.99 -14.51 12.32
CA PHE A 72 4.00 -13.09 11.94
C PHE A 72 2.70 -12.38 12.34
N GLY A 73 1.58 -13.08 12.33
CA GLY A 73 0.30 -12.56 12.80
C GLY A 73 0.34 -12.12 14.26
N VAL A 74 0.96 -12.91 15.13
CA VAL A 74 1.20 -12.55 16.52
C VAL A 74 2.32 -11.51 16.60
N VAL A 75 3.55 -11.84 16.19
CA VAL A 75 4.74 -11.00 16.38
C VAL A 75 4.55 -9.56 15.90
N PHE A 76 3.88 -9.36 14.76
CA PHE A 76 3.63 -8.03 14.19
C PHE A 76 2.21 -7.52 14.44
N LEU A 77 1.47 -8.10 15.39
CA LEU A 77 0.12 -7.68 15.74
C LEU A 77 0.02 -6.19 16.06
N PRO A 78 0.93 -5.57 16.85
CA PRO A 78 0.85 -4.13 17.12
C PRO A 78 0.93 -3.29 15.84
N PHE A 79 1.78 -3.70 14.89
CA PHE A 79 1.91 -3.03 13.61
C PHE A 79 0.65 -3.21 12.75
N TYR A 80 0.12 -4.44 12.64
CA TYR A 80 -1.10 -4.69 11.89
C TYR A 80 -2.31 -3.98 12.50
N ALA A 81 -2.43 -3.94 13.83
CA ALA A 81 -3.47 -3.21 14.53
C ALA A 81 -3.39 -1.71 14.25
N PHE A 82 -2.20 -1.12 14.33
CA PHE A 82 -1.98 0.28 13.97
C PHE A 82 -2.36 0.58 12.52
N ARG A 83 -1.95 -0.28 11.58
CA ARG A 83 -2.27 -0.12 10.15
C ARG A 83 -3.78 -0.27 9.89
N TYR A 84 -4.43 -1.24 10.51
CA TYR A 84 -5.87 -1.43 10.41
C TYR A 84 -6.62 -0.21 10.97
N LEU A 85 -6.19 0.32 12.12
CA LEU A 85 -6.75 1.56 12.68
C LEU A 85 -6.53 2.75 11.74
N ALA A 86 -5.34 2.91 11.15
CA ALA A 86 -5.08 3.97 10.19
C ALA A 86 -5.99 3.88 8.95
N LEU A 87 -6.22 2.68 8.41
CA LEU A 87 -7.16 2.44 7.32
C LEU A 87 -8.60 2.74 7.73
N LEU A 88 -8.99 2.35 8.95
CA LEU A 88 -10.33 2.62 9.49
C LEU A 88 -10.56 4.13 9.60
N LEU A 89 -9.63 4.86 10.23
CA LEU A 89 -9.70 6.32 10.35
C LEU A 89 -9.73 7.01 8.98
N GLN A 90 -8.96 6.51 8.01
CA GLN A 90 -9.00 7.02 6.64
C GLN A 90 -10.35 6.78 5.96
N SER A 91 -10.99 5.64 6.22
CA SER A 91 -12.30 5.29 5.65
C SER A 91 -13.42 6.23 6.11
N PHE A 92 -13.20 7.00 7.18
CA PHE A 92 -14.09 8.06 7.64
C PHE A 92 -13.70 9.46 7.15
N SER A 93 -12.68 9.56 6.28
CA SER A 93 -12.37 10.82 5.61
C SER A 93 -13.35 11.09 4.46
N ASN A 94 -13.45 12.35 4.03
CA ASN A 94 -14.35 12.77 2.92
C ASN A 94 -13.89 12.30 1.53
N GLU A 95 -13.01 11.31 1.44
CA GLU A 95 -12.49 10.80 0.18
C GLU A 95 -13.04 9.39 -0.07
N GLU A 96 -13.57 9.17 -1.27
CA GLU A 96 -14.08 7.86 -1.66
C GLU A 96 -12.99 6.78 -1.55
N PRO A 97 -13.31 5.58 -1.05
CA PRO A 97 -12.35 4.49 -0.95
C PRO A 97 -11.93 3.96 -2.34
N ILE A 98 -12.79 4.14 -3.35
CA ILE A 98 -12.56 3.77 -4.75
C ILE A 98 -12.97 4.95 -5.66
N SER A 99 -11.97 5.64 -6.22
CA SER A 99 -12.17 6.72 -7.20
C SER A 99 -12.04 6.19 -8.62
N GLN A 100 -12.89 6.65 -9.53
CA GLN A 100 -12.83 6.30 -10.95
C GLN A 100 -11.90 7.27 -11.69
N VAL A 101 -10.90 6.77 -12.41
CA VAL A 101 -9.92 7.58 -13.16
C VAL A 101 -10.25 7.61 -14.66
N THR A 102 -10.69 6.47 -15.20
CA THR A 102 -11.21 6.32 -16.56
C THR A 102 -12.45 5.42 -16.52
N ASP A 103 -13.04 5.10 -17.67
CA ASP A 103 -14.20 4.20 -17.76
C ASP A 103 -13.94 2.83 -17.12
N LYS A 104 -12.69 2.35 -17.15
CA LYS A 104 -12.30 1.00 -16.70
C LYS A 104 -11.26 0.99 -15.58
N ILE A 105 -10.60 2.11 -15.27
CA ILE A 105 -9.52 2.17 -14.28
C ILE A 105 -9.98 2.92 -13.04
N PHE A 106 -9.82 2.27 -11.89
CA PHE A 106 -10.15 2.79 -10.57
C PHE A 106 -8.89 2.82 -9.69
N ILE A 107 -8.79 3.84 -8.83
CA ILE A 107 -7.71 4.01 -7.86
C ILE A 107 -8.28 4.13 -6.45
N GLY A 108 -7.61 3.55 -5.45
CA GLY A 108 -8.09 3.70 -4.09
C GLY A 108 -7.16 3.21 -3.00
N GLN A 109 -7.71 3.23 -1.79
CA GLN A 109 -7.07 2.71 -0.59
C GLN A 109 -7.33 1.22 -0.41
N GLN A 110 -6.66 0.61 0.56
CA GLN A 110 -6.96 -0.75 0.99
C GLN A 110 -8.41 -0.80 1.50
N LEU A 111 -9.18 -1.77 1.00
CA LEU A 111 -10.57 -1.92 1.37
C LEU A 111 -10.73 -2.70 2.68
N LEU A 112 -11.74 -2.30 3.45
CA LEU A 112 -12.20 -2.98 4.65
C LEU A 112 -13.49 -3.75 4.35
N TRP A 113 -13.90 -4.63 5.25
CA TRP A 113 -15.06 -5.52 5.05
C TRP A 113 -16.35 -4.79 4.68
N PHE A 114 -16.56 -3.59 5.22
CA PHE A 114 -17.76 -2.77 4.95
C PHE A 114 -17.72 -2.05 3.59
N HIS A 115 -16.59 -2.01 2.90
CA HIS A 115 -16.48 -1.48 1.53
C HIS A 115 -16.98 -2.47 0.46
N LYS A 116 -17.44 -3.68 0.83
CA LYS A 116 -17.95 -4.68 -0.11
C LYS A 116 -19.04 -4.11 -1.03
N LYS A 117 -19.95 -3.29 -0.51
CA LYS A 117 -21.04 -2.68 -1.30
C LYS A 117 -20.51 -1.77 -2.41
N VAL A 118 -19.56 -0.89 -2.09
CA VAL A 118 -19.00 0.03 -3.10
C VAL A 118 -18.19 -0.73 -4.15
N PHE A 119 -17.41 -1.74 -3.73
CA PHE A 119 -16.66 -2.62 -4.64
C PHE A 119 -17.57 -3.31 -5.68
N ILE A 120 -18.68 -3.90 -5.23
CA ILE A 120 -19.67 -4.53 -6.11
C ILE A 120 -20.36 -3.49 -7.01
N SER A 121 -20.70 -2.32 -6.48
CA SER A 121 -21.36 -1.26 -7.26
C SER A 121 -20.51 -0.76 -8.44
N LYS A 122 -19.18 -0.74 -8.26
CA LYS A 122 -18.22 -0.38 -9.31
C LYS A 122 -17.91 -1.55 -10.26
N LYS A 123 -18.50 -2.72 -10.03
CA LYS A 123 -18.32 -3.94 -10.84
C LYS A 123 -16.84 -4.29 -11.06
N ILE A 124 -16.03 -4.17 -10.01
CA ILE A 124 -14.59 -4.47 -10.11
C ILE A 124 -14.39 -5.96 -10.37
N GLU A 125 -13.56 -6.26 -11.37
CA GLU A 125 -13.28 -7.63 -11.84
C GLU A 125 -11.78 -7.96 -11.85
N ALA A 126 -10.92 -6.95 -11.73
CA ALA A 126 -9.49 -7.09 -11.60
C ALA A 126 -8.94 -6.18 -10.49
N VAL A 127 -7.99 -6.68 -9.70
CA VAL A 127 -7.39 -5.97 -8.57
C VAL A 127 -5.86 -6.07 -8.66
N LEU A 128 -5.20 -4.90 -8.72
CA LEU A 128 -3.76 -4.76 -8.58
C LEU A 128 -3.44 -4.22 -7.17
N ASP A 129 -3.00 -5.11 -6.28
CA ASP A 129 -2.59 -4.79 -4.92
C ASP A 129 -1.10 -4.44 -4.89
N VAL A 130 -0.78 -3.18 -4.61
CA VAL A 130 0.59 -2.66 -4.59
C VAL A 130 1.18 -2.65 -3.16
N THR A 131 0.62 -3.46 -2.25
CA THR A 131 1.07 -3.57 -0.85
C THR A 131 1.82 -4.85 -0.57
N ILE A 132 2.82 -4.74 0.31
CA ILE A 132 3.50 -5.90 0.91
C ILE A 132 2.94 -6.18 2.31
N GLU A 133 2.46 -5.14 2.99
CA GLU A 133 2.17 -5.15 4.41
C GLU A 133 0.74 -5.59 4.74
N ASN A 134 -0.20 -5.46 3.81
CA ASN A 134 -1.62 -5.67 4.05
C ASN A 134 -2.11 -7.02 3.52
N ARG A 135 -3.29 -7.43 3.97
CA ARG A 135 -4.05 -8.54 3.37
C ARG A 135 -5.34 -8.00 2.78
N GLU A 136 -5.71 -8.56 1.64
CA GLU A 136 -7.03 -8.30 1.06
C GLU A 136 -8.15 -8.79 1.98
N PRO A 137 -9.31 -8.09 2.00
CA PRO A 137 -10.49 -8.60 2.66
C PRO A 137 -10.99 -9.87 1.97
N CYS A 138 -11.67 -10.74 2.73
CA CYS A 138 -12.12 -12.05 2.26
C CYS A 138 -13.00 -11.98 0.99
N PHE A 139 -13.80 -10.92 0.83
CA PHE A 139 -14.65 -10.77 -0.37
C PHE A 139 -13.86 -10.51 -1.67
N ILE A 140 -12.58 -10.15 -1.58
CA ILE A 140 -11.65 -10.08 -2.72
C ILE A 140 -10.79 -11.35 -2.73
N ALA A 141 -10.16 -11.68 -1.61
CA ALA A 141 -9.18 -12.76 -1.53
C ALA A 141 -9.75 -14.16 -1.80
N SER A 142 -11.05 -14.37 -1.54
CA SER A 142 -11.71 -15.68 -1.71
C SER A 142 -12.54 -15.75 -3.00
N ASP A 143 -12.69 -14.65 -3.72
CA ASP A 143 -13.46 -14.62 -4.95
C ASP A 143 -12.57 -14.99 -6.15
N LYS A 144 -12.79 -16.19 -6.69
CA LYS A 144 -12.02 -16.73 -7.83
C LYS A 144 -12.34 -16.04 -9.16
N THR A 145 -13.40 -15.25 -9.23
CA THR A 145 -13.76 -14.52 -10.46
C THR A 145 -12.90 -13.26 -10.62
N ILE A 146 -12.41 -12.70 -9.51
CA ILE A 146 -11.54 -11.53 -9.49
C ILE A 146 -10.14 -11.92 -9.95
N GLN A 147 -9.65 -11.25 -10.99
CA GLN A 147 -8.24 -11.37 -11.38
C GLN A 147 -7.40 -10.57 -10.41
N TYR A 148 -6.58 -11.25 -9.64
CA TYR A 148 -5.82 -10.64 -8.58
C TYR A 148 -4.32 -10.74 -8.86
N LEU A 149 -3.65 -9.59 -8.89
CA LEU A 149 -2.20 -9.51 -8.91
C LEU A 149 -1.71 -8.71 -7.71
N ARG A 150 -0.83 -9.31 -6.91
CA ARG A 150 -0.09 -8.62 -5.86
C ARG A 150 1.30 -8.25 -6.36
N MET A 151 1.61 -6.97 -6.28
CA MET A 151 2.93 -6.40 -6.54
C MET A 151 3.49 -5.81 -5.23
N PRO A 152 4.34 -6.54 -4.50
CA PRO A 152 4.74 -6.15 -3.16
C PRO A 152 5.73 -4.98 -3.17
N ILE A 153 5.22 -3.75 -3.00
CA ILE A 153 6.03 -2.54 -2.88
C ILE A 153 5.93 -2.02 -1.44
N LEU A 154 7.09 -1.79 -0.81
CA LEU A 154 7.12 -1.23 0.55
C LEU A 154 6.64 0.23 0.55
N ASP A 155 5.89 0.60 1.58
CA ASP A 155 5.37 1.95 1.75
C ASP A 155 6.48 3.02 1.68
N LYS A 156 6.18 4.14 1.01
CA LYS A 156 7.13 5.24 0.73
C LYS A 156 8.40 4.84 -0.02
N THR A 157 8.37 3.70 -0.73
CA THR A 157 9.43 3.33 -1.69
C THR A 157 8.87 3.36 -3.10
N SER A 158 9.77 3.53 -4.07
CA SER A 158 9.39 3.58 -5.48
C SER A 158 9.38 2.18 -6.09
N PRO A 159 8.48 1.91 -7.05
CA PRO A 159 8.56 0.72 -7.89
C PRO A 159 9.88 0.69 -8.67
N SER A 160 10.38 -0.51 -8.97
CA SER A 160 11.42 -0.69 -9.98
C SER A 160 10.86 -0.47 -11.39
N LYS A 161 11.74 -0.24 -12.40
CA LYS A 161 11.31 -0.16 -13.80
C LYS A 161 10.58 -1.43 -14.25
N GLU A 162 11.04 -2.60 -13.82
CA GLU A 162 10.41 -3.89 -14.12
C GLU A 162 9.02 -4.01 -13.46
N GLN A 163 8.87 -3.56 -12.22
CA GLN A 163 7.56 -3.51 -11.55
C GLN A 163 6.59 -2.57 -12.27
N LEU A 164 7.05 -1.40 -12.73
CA LEU A 164 6.24 -0.51 -13.55
C LEU A 164 5.80 -1.20 -14.84
N GLU A 165 6.74 -1.82 -15.55
CA GLU A 165 6.46 -2.47 -16.83
C GLU A 165 5.49 -3.65 -16.68
N ASN A 166 5.75 -4.56 -15.75
CA ASN A 166 4.91 -5.73 -15.50
C ASN A 166 3.53 -5.32 -14.99
N GLY A 167 3.46 -4.35 -14.09
CA GLY A 167 2.20 -3.87 -13.52
C GLY A 167 1.34 -3.13 -14.54
N ALA A 168 1.97 -2.29 -15.37
CA ALA A 168 1.28 -1.60 -16.45
C ALA A 168 0.78 -2.57 -17.53
N SER A 169 1.62 -3.51 -17.98
CA SER A 169 1.24 -4.53 -18.96
C SER A 169 0.06 -5.38 -18.46
N TRP A 170 0.15 -5.89 -17.23
CA TRP A 170 -0.92 -6.69 -16.65
C TRP A 170 -2.22 -5.88 -16.51
N GLY A 171 -2.14 -4.64 -16.02
CA GLY A 171 -3.31 -3.77 -15.90
C GLY A 171 -4.00 -3.51 -17.24
N LEU A 172 -3.22 -3.21 -18.29
CA LEU A 172 -3.75 -3.02 -19.64
C LEU A 172 -4.38 -4.28 -20.22
N GLU A 173 -3.80 -5.45 -19.96
CA GLU A 173 -4.39 -6.73 -20.34
C GLU A 173 -5.77 -6.92 -19.72
N GLN A 174 -5.94 -6.59 -18.43
CA GLN A 174 -7.25 -6.69 -17.77
C GLN A 174 -8.26 -5.72 -18.39
N VAL A 175 -7.84 -4.49 -18.65
CA VAL A 175 -8.70 -3.46 -19.27
C VAL A 175 -9.09 -3.86 -20.71
N SER A 176 -8.16 -4.41 -21.50
CA SER A 176 -8.44 -4.83 -22.88
C SER A 176 -9.39 -6.03 -22.96
N GLN A 177 -9.43 -6.85 -21.91
CA GLN A 177 -10.44 -7.91 -21.73
C GLN A 177 -11.79 -7.37 -21.22
N GLY A 178 -11.96 -6.05 -21.14
CA GLY A 178 -13.21 -5.39 -20.75
C GLY A 178 -13.46 -5.33 -19.25
N ARG A 179 -12.49 -5.72 -18.41
CA ARG A 179 -12.64 -5.77 -16.95
C ARG A 179 -12.49 -4.40 -16.33
N ASN A 180 -13.23 -4.13 -15.26
CA ASN A 180 -13.00 -2.96 -14.42
C ASN A 180 -11.81 -3.24 -13.47
N LEU A 181 -10.72 -2.51 -13.66
CA LEU A 181 -9.46 -2.64 -12.92
C LEU A 181 -9.43 -1.69 -11.72
N PHE A 182 -9.17 -2.24 -10.53
CA PHE A 182 -8.92 -1.49 -9.31
C PHE A 182 -7.45 -1.59 -8.90
N VAL A 183 -6.76 -0.46 -8.85
CA VAL A 183 -5.38 -0.37 -8.37
C VAL A 183 -5.35 0.30 -7.00
N HIS A 184 -4.81 -0.37 -5.99
CA HIS A 184 -4.75 0.20 -4.65
C HIS A 184 -3.41 -0.01 -3.96
N CYS A 185 -3.17 0.83 -2.95
CA CYS A 185 -2.13 0.61 -1.97
C CYS A 185 -2.77 0.79 -0.58
N SER A 186 -2.00 1.13 0.46
CA SER A 186 -2.63 1.35 1.77
C SER A 186 -3.54 2.57 1.77
N ALA A 187 -3.01 3.76 1.50
CA ALA A 187 -3.79 5.00 1.51
C ALA A 187 -4.37 5.38 0.13
N GLY A 188 -3.84 4.79 -0.93
CA GLY A 188 -4.25 5.07 -2.30
C GLY A 188 -3.68 6.36 -2.90
N HIS A 189 -2.63 6.95 -2.33
CA HIS A 189 -2.13 8.27 -2.75
C HIS A 189 -0.76 8.26 -3.43
N GLU A 190 0.04 7.21 -3.26
CA GLU A 190 1.45 7.20 -3.70
C GLU A 190 1.75 6.04 -4.65
N ARG A 191 1.97 4.84 -4.11
CA ARG A 191 2.32 3.63 -4.87
C ARG A 191 1.28 3.28 -5.95
N SER A 192 0.00 3.26 -5.59
CA SER A 192 -1.09 3.00 -6.53
C SER A 192 -1.20 4.08 -7.60
N ALA A 193 -1.00 5.35 -7.23
CA ALA A 193 -1.01 6.45 -8.18
C ALA A 193 0.14 6.33 -9.19
N THR A 194 1.32 5.91 -8.73
CA THR A 194 2.46 5.63 -9.62
C THR A 194 2.16 4.53 -10.63
N LEU A 195 1.50 3.44 -10.21
CA LEU A 195 1.13 2.35 -11.12
C LEU A 195 -0.02 2.72 -12.07
N VAL A 196 -1.05 3.42 -11.58
CA VAL A 196 -2.10 3.98 -12.45
C VAL A 196 -1.50 4.93 -13.47
N ALA A 197 -0.55 5.77 -13.05
CA ALA A 197 0.14 6.67 -13.96
C ALA A 197 0.88 5.91 -15.07
N ALA A 198 1.60 4.84 -14.72
CA ALA A 198 2.26 3.99 -15.71
C ALA A 198 1.26 3.31 -16.68
N ILE A 199 0.12 2.82 -16.17
CA ILE A 199 -0.95 2.24 -17.00
C ILE A 199 -1.48 3.27 -18.01
N LEU A 200 -1.80 4.49 -17.55
CA LEU A 200 -2.36 5.54 -18.41
C LEU A 200 -1.37 6.01 -19.48
N LEU A 201 -0.10 6.20 -19.12
CA LEU A 201 0.95 6.55 -20.07
C LEU A 201 1.13 5.47 -21.15
N LYS A 202 1.11 4.20 -20.73
CA LYS A 202 1.28 3.06 -21.66
C LYS A 202 0.06 2.81 -22.53
N ALA A 203 -1.14 3.12 -22.04
CA ALA A 203 -2.37 3.08 -22.83
C ALA A 203 -2.38 4.13 -23.96
N GLY A 204 -1.58 5.20 -23.83
CA GLY A 204 -1.71 6.40 -24.66
C GLY A 204 -2.86 7.30 -24.23
N ASP A 205 -3.46 7.06 -23.06
CA ASP A 205 -4.55 7.88 -22.49
C ASP A 205 -4.06 9.27 -22.07
N CYS A 206 -2.76 9.41 -21.85
CA CYS A 206 -2.07 10.65 -21.55
C CYS A 206 -0.67 10.61 -22.16
N ASN A 207 -0.20 11.74 -22.67
CA ASN A 207 1.06 11.84 -23.40
C ASN A 207 2.20 12.42 -22.56
N THR A 208 1.88 12.99 -21.39
CA THR A 208 2.86 13.59 -20.49
C THR A 208 2.61 13.19 -19.05
N LEU A 209 3.66 13.19 -18.22
CA LEU A 209 3.49 12.96 -16.78
C LEU A 209 2.63 14.03 -16.12
N SER A 210 2.74 15.29 -16.55
CA SER A 210 1.93 16.37 -15.97
C SER A 210 0.45 16.11 -16.18
N GLU A 211 0.05 15.69 -17.38
CA GLU A 211 -1.34 15.36 -17.72
C GLU A 211 -1.86 14.22 -16.85
N VAL A 212 -1.08 13.15 -16.69
CA VAL A 212 -1.45 12.01 -15.84
C VAL A 212 -1.61 12.40 -14.38
N VAL A 213 -0.67 13.18 -13.85
CA VAL A 213 -0.70 13.64 -12.46
C VAL A 213 -1.97 14.46 -12.20
N GLU A 214 -2.30 15.38 -13.10
CA GLU A 214 -3.51 16.19 -13.00
C GLU A 214 -4.78 15.35 -13.13
N LYS A 215 -4.82 14.38 -14.06
CA LYS A 215 -5.94 13.45 -14.22
C LYS A 215 -6.21 12.64 -12.95
N ILE A 216 -5.17 12.09 -12.32
CA ILE A 216 -5.32 11.33 -11.07
C ILE A 216 -5.72 12.26 -9.90
N ARG A 217 -5.12 13.45 -9.81
CA ARG A 217 -5.45 14.43 -8.76
C ARG A 217 -6.88 14.95 -8.88
N GLY A 218 -7.42 15.05 -10.08
CA GLY A 218 -8.81 15.46 -10.32
C GLY A 218 -9.83 14.58 -9.61
N VAL A 219 -9.53 13.29 -9.42
CA VAL A 219 -10.42 12.32 -8.76
C VAL A 219 -9.93 11.87 -7.38
N ARG A 220 -8.65 12.14 -7.06
CA ARG A 220 -8.02 11.82 -5.79
C ARG A 220 -6.99 12.90 -5.39
N PRO A 221 -7.45 14.05 -4.84
CA PRO A 221 -6.63 15.25 -4.66
C PRO A 221 -5.41 15.08 -3.74
N LYS A 222 -5.44 14.11 -2.83
CA LYS A 222 -4.34 13.82 -1.91
C LYS A 222 -3.17 13.05 -2.55
N THR A 223 -3.26 12.74 -3.84
CA THR A 223 -2.21 12.02 -4.58
C THR A 223 -0.86 12.74 -4.56
N ARG A 224 0.20 12.01 -4.23
CA ARG A 224 1.57 12.48 -4.08
C ARG A 224 2.54 11.48 -4.71
N PHE A 225 3.51 12.00 -5.46
CA PHE A 225 4.63 11.22 -5.97
C PHE A 225 5.83 11.52 -5.07
N VAL A 226 6.22 10.55 -4.24
CA VAL A 226 7.22 10.75 -3.17
C VAL A 226 8.56 10.15 -3.58
N GLY A 227 9.66 10.75 -3.11
CA GLY A 227 11.00 10.26 -3.38
C GLY A 227 11.38 10.40 -4.86
N ASN A 228 11.78 9.30 -5.48
CA ASN A 228 12.15 9.24 -6.91
C ASN A 228 11.05 8.61 -7.79
N GLN A 229 9.80 8.52 -7.32
CA GLN A 229 8.70 7.92 -8.09
C GLN A 229 8.48 8.64 -9.43
N GLN A 230 8.44 9.97 -9.42
CA GLN A 230 8.27 10.76 -10.64
C GLN A 230 9.48 10.56 -11.57
N GLU A 231 10.70 10.65 -11.06
CA GLU A 231 11.92 10.46 -11.86
C GLU A 231 11.99 9.05 -12.50
N ILE A 232 11.64 8.01 -11.74
CA ILE A 232 11.61 6.63 -12.28
C ILE A 232 10.52 6.51 -13.35
N LEU A 233 9.34 7.09 -13.13
CA LEU A 233 8.26 7.07 -14.09
C LEU A 233 8.62 7.81 -15.38
N GLU A 234 9.28 8.98 -15.28
CA GLU A 234 9.79 9.73 -16.44
C GLU A 234 10.83 8.93 -17.21
N LYS A 235 11.80 8.34 -16.50
CA LYS A 235 12.86 7.51 -17.11
C LYS A 235 12.34 6.21 -17.70
N TRP A 236 11.23 5.69 -17.19
CA TRP A 236 10.59 4.49 -17.75
C TRP A 236 9.77 4.86 -19.00
N PHE A 237 9.03 5.97 -18.98
CA PHE A 237 8.19 6.39 -20.10
C PHE A 237 9.00 6.86 -21.32
N LYS A 238 10.15 7.51 -21.11
CA LYS A 238 11.02 8.00 -22.20
C LYS A 238 11.88 6.91 -22.87
N GLY A 239 11.99 5.71 -22.27
CA GLY A 239 12.97 4.68 -22.62
C GLY A 239 14.25 4.77 -21.80
#